data_AF-A0A356K7L0-F1
#
_entry.id   AF-A0A356K7L0-F1
#
_cell.length_a   1.000
_cell.length_b   1.000
_cell.length_c   1.000
_cell.angle_alpha   90.00
_cell.angle_beta   90.00
_cell.angle_gamma   90.00
#
_symmetry.space_group_name_H-M   'P 1'
#
loop_
_entity.id
_entity.type
_entity.pdbx_description
1 polymer ?
#
loop_
_entity_poly.entity_id
_entity_poly.type
_entity_poly.pdbx_seq_one_letter_code
_entity_poly.pdbx_strand_id
1 'polypeptide(L)'
;YGAAVIVMAFDEDGQADTLDRRKSVVQRCYRLLVTDVGIPPDDIIFDPNVFAIATGLDEHSNYGVDFIEACSWINSEFPRCHTSGGISNVS
;
A
#
# COMPACT_ATOMS: atom_id res chain seq x y z
N TYR A 1 -18.56 14.25 -1.62
CA TYR A 1 -18.84 13.33 -2.75
C TYR A 1 -19.12 11.91 -2.32
N GLY A 2 -18.67 11.46 -1.14
CA GLY A 2 -18.99 10.10 -0.64
C GLY A 2 -18.37 9.00 -1.50
N ALA A 3 -17.20 9.27 -2.09
CA ALA A 3 -16.48 8.32 -2.91
C ALA A 3 -15.43 7.61 -2.05
N ALA A 4 -15.22 6.33 -2.33
CA ALA A 4 -14.04 5.60 -1.85
C ALA A 4 -12.76 6.17 -2.47
N VAL A 5 -11.63 5.93 -1.80
CA VAL A 5 -10.32 6.48 -2.18
C VAL A 5 -9.27 5.39 -2.28
N ILE A 6 -8.44 5.48 -3.32
CA ILE A 6 -7.19 4.73 -3.39
C ILE A 6 -6.10 5.56 -2.73
N VAL A 7 -5.34 4.94 -1.82
CA VAL A 7 -4.24 5.54 -1.09
C VAL A 7 -2.96 4.80 -1.47
N MET A 8 -2.11 5.48 -2.24
CA MET A 8 -0.81 4.96 -2.64
C MET A 8 0.14 4.91 -1.43
N ALA A 9 0.97 3.87 -1.34
CA ALA A 9 2.10 3.83 -0.40
C ALA A 9 3.25 4.72 -0.92
N PHE A 10 3.01 6.03 -0.91
CA PHE A 10 3.95 7.08 -1.34
C PHE A 10 3.85 8.22 -0.32
N ASP A 11 4.99 8.69 0.18
CA ASP A 11 5.08 9.85 1.07
C ASP A 11 6.13 10.88 0.59
N GLU A 12 6.46 11.85 1.42
CA GLU A 12 7.42 12.92 1.11
C GLU A 12 8.83 12.39 0.81
N ASP A 13 9.16 11.17 1.25
CA ASP A 13 10.44 10.50 1.01
C ASP A 13 10.40 9.58 -0.24
N GLY A 14 9.27 9.53 -0.94
CA GLY A 14 9.13 8.79 -2.19
C GLY A 14 8.23 7.55 -2.10
N GLN A 15 8.40 6.66 -3.09
CA GLN A 15 7.65 5.41 -3.17
C GLN A 15 8.11 4.42 -2.10
N ALA A 16 7.17 3.72 -1.48
CA ALA A 16 7.49 2.63 -0.56
C ALA A 16 7.81 1.34 -1.33
N ASP A 17 9.09 1.01 -1.41
CA ASP A 17 9.69 -0.11 -2.14
C ASP A 17 9.95 -1.35 -1.28
N THR A 18 10.22 -1.17 0.01
CA THR A 18 10.38 -2.25 0.99
C THR A 18 9.12 -2.49 1.81
N LEU A 19 8.97 -3.70 2.38
CA LEU A 19 7.86 -4.03 3.26
C LEU A 19 7.71 -3.05 4.45
N ASP A 20 8.82 -2.72 5.12
CA ASP A 20 8.79 -1.82 6.28
C ASP A 20 8.37 -0.40 5.90
N ARG A 21 8.84 0.10 4.75
CA ARG A 21 8.39 1.39 4.21
C ARG A 21 6.89 1.35 3.93
N ARG A 22 6.38 0.30 3.27
CA ARG A 22 4.95 0.14 2.96
C ARG A 22 4.10 0.16 4.22
N LYS A 23 4.51 -0.58 5.25
CA LYS A 23 3.84 -0.59 6.56
C LYS A 23 3.81 0.80 7.20
N SER A 24 4.94 1.48 7.24
CA SER A 24 5.07 2.81 7.87
C SER A 24 4.19 3.86 7.20
N VAL A 25 4.15 3.88 5.86
CA VAL A 25 3.34 4.82 5.09
C VAL A 25 1.85 4.52 5.27
N VAL A 26 1.45 3.26 5.14
CA VAL A 26 0.04 2.87 5.31
C VAL A 26 -0.47 3.18 6.73
N GLN A 27 0.30 2.89 7.77
CA GLN A 27 -0.04 3.24 9.15
C GLN A 27 -0.25 4.75 9.33
N ARG A 28 0.65 5.56 8.76
CA ARG A 28 0.54 7.02 8.84
C ARG A 28 -0.69 7.52 8.09
N CYS A 29 -0.93 7.04 6.88
CA CYS A 29 -2.09 7.40 6.07
C CYS A 29 -3.41 7.00 6.75
N TYR A 30 -3.50 5.79 7.30
CA TYR A 30 -4.67 5.34 8.05
C TYR A 30 -5.00 6.29 9.20
N ARG A 31 -4.00 6.66 10.02
CA ARG A 31 -4.21 7.59 11.13
C ARG A 31 -4.73 8.94 10.64
N LEU A 32 -4.10 9.53 9.63
CA LEU A 32 -4.52 10.82 9.06
C LEU A 32 -5.97 10.76 8.53
N LEU A 33 -6.28 9.76 7.71
CA LEU A 33 -7.57 9.67 7.03
C LEU A 33 -8.71 9.33 8.00
N VAL A 34 -8.48 8.40 8.93
CA VAL A 34 -9.52 7.94 9.85
C VAL A 34 -9.65 8.86 11.07
N THR A 35 -8.53 9.29 11.66
CA THR A 35 -8.55 10.07 12.91
C THR A 35 -8.76 11.54 12.65
N ASP A 36 -8.00 12.12 11.72
CA ASP A 36 -7.95 13.58 11.56
C ASP A 36 -8.99 14.07 10.54
N VAL A 37 -9.23 13.31 9.47
CA VAL A 37 -10.19 13.65 8.41
C VAL A 37 -11.57 13.01 8.64
N GLY A 38 -11.63 11.82 9.25
CA GLY A 38 -12.87 11.09 9.52
C GLY A 38 -13.42 10.30 8.32
N ILE A 39 -12.57 9.84 7.40
CA ILE A 39 -12.97 8.93 6.33
C ILE A 39 -13.31 7.55 6.94
N PRO A 40 -14.46 6.95 6.59
CA PRO A 40 -14.79 5.59 7.00
C PRO A 40 -13.72 4.59 6.52
N PRO A 41 -13.23 3.67 7.35
CA PRO A 41 -12.23 2.69 6.94
C PRO A 41 -12.63 1.83 5.72
N ASP A 42 -13.93 1.51 5.56
CA ASP A 42 -14.46 0.73 4.44
C ASP A 42 -14.41 1.48 3.08
N ASP A 43 -14.20 2.79 3.11
CA ASP A 43 -14.01 3.62 1.92
C ASP A 43 -12.53 3.78 1.55
N ILE A 44 -11.60 3.13 2.28
CA ILE A 44 -10.15 3.23 2.06
C ILE A 44 -9.62 1.97 1.39
N ILE A 45 -8.97 2.16 0.24
CA ILE A 45 -8.29 1.11 -0.52
C ILE A 45 -6.80 1.45 -0.56
N PHE A 46 -5.96 0.69 0.14
CA PHE A 46 -4.52 0.87 0.08
C PHE A 46 -3.92 0.19 -1.16
N ASP A 47 -3.05 0.89 -1.87
CA ASP A 47 -2.19 0.32 -2.91
C ASP A 47 -0.73 0.34 -2.40
N PRO A 48 -0.18 -0.80 -1.94
CA PRO A 48 1.19 -0.88 -1.45
C PRO A 48 2.26 -0.93 -2.57
N ASN A 49 1.90 -0.56 -3.80
CA ASN A 49 2.71 -0.51 -5.00
C ASN A 49 3.11 -1.88 -5.56
N VAL A 50 2.60 -2.19 -6.75
CA VAL A 50 3.12 -3.28 -7.58
C VAL A 50 4.25 -2.74 -8.45
N PHE A 51 5.44 -3.33 -8.34
CA PHE A 51 6.61 -2.98 -9.14
C PHE A 51 6.99 -4.10 -10.10
N ALA A 52 7.69 -3.72 -11.18
CA ALA A 52 8.27 -4.66 -12.12
C ALA A 52 9.35 -5.51 -11.42
N ILE A 53 9.32 -6.82 -11.69
CA ILE A 53 10.35 -7.77 -11.28
C ILE A 53 11.14 -8.23 -12.53
N ALA A 54 12.14 -9.09 -12.34
CA ALA A 54 12.98 -9.59 -13.44
C ALA A 54 13.63 -8.50 -14.31
N THR A 55 13.91 -7.34 -13.70
CA THR A 55 14.50 -6.17 -14.36
C THR A 55 16.00 -6.28 -14.63
N GLY A 56 16.65 -7.33 -14.13
CA GLY A 56 18.11 -7.50 -14.15
C GLY A 56 18.82 -6.87 -12.95
N LEU A 57 18.09 -6.27 -12.01
CA LEU A 57 18.61 -5.71 -10.75
C LEU A 57 18.19 -6.57 -9.56
N ASP A 58 19.15 -7.02 -8.76
CA ASP A 58 18.89 -7.94 -7.62
C ASP A 58 17.95 -7.33 -6.57
N GLU A 59 18.06 -6.02 -6.35
CA GLU A 59 17.21 -5.23 -5.44
C GLU A 59 15.72 -5.32 -5.78
N HIS A 60 15.36 -5.58 -7.05
CA HIS A 60 13.97 -5.68 -7.49
C HIS A 60 13.38 -7.08 -7.34
N SER A 61 14.17 -8.07 -6.93
CA SER A 61 13.75 -9.48 -6.88
C SER A 61 12.68 -9.74 -5.82
N ASN A 62 12.64 -8.92 -4.77
CA ASN A 62 11.74 -9.12 -3.64
C ASN A 62 10.42 -8.34 -3.72
N TYR A 63 10.26 -7.43 -4.70
CA TYR A 63 9.10 -6.53 -4.76
C TYR A 63 7.74 -7.25 -4.79
N GLY A 64 7.66 -8.39 -5.48
CA GLY A 64 6.45 -9.21 -5.51
C GLY A 64 6.11 -9.84 -4.16
N VAL A 65 7.13 -10.35 -3.46
CA VAL A 65 6.98 -10.92 -2.11
C VAL A 65 6.55 -9.83 -1.13
N ASP A 66 7.25 -8.69 -1.14
CA ASP A 66 6.95 -7.55 -0.28
C ASP A 66 5.52 -7.02 -0.52
N PHE A 67 4.97 -7.17 -1.72
CA PHE A 67 3.61 -6.70 -2.03
C PHE A 67 2.56 -7.63 -1.41
N ILE A 68 2.78 -8.94 -1.53
CA ILE A 68 1.92 -9.96 -0.95
C ILE A 68 1.94 -9.85 0.59
N GLU A 69 3.14 -9.69 1.17
CA GLU A 69 3.30 -9.55 2.62
C GLU A 69 2.69 -8.24 3.14
N ALA A 70 2.84 -7.14 2.40
CA ALA A 70 2.17 -5.88 2.73
C ALA A 70 0.65 -6.05 2.69
N CYS A 71 0.08 -6.65 1.65
CA CYS A 71 -1.36 -6.92 1.56
C CYS A 71 -1.85 -7.76 2.73
N SER A 72 -1.16 -8.85 3.08
CA SER A 72 -1.52 -9.70 4.21
C SER A 72 -1.50 -8.95 5.53
N TRP A 73 -0.49 -8.10 5.73
CA TRP A 73 -0.37 -7.30 6.94
C TRP A 73 -1.45 -6.22 7.02
N ILE A 74 -1.76 -5.52 5.92
CA ILE A 74 -2.84 -4.52 5.88
C ILE A 74 -4.18 -5.15 6.25
N ASN A 75 -4.50 -6.31 5.67
CA ASN A 75 -5.74 -7.02 5.98
C ASN A 75 -5.84 -7.47 7.44
N SER A 76 -4.70 -7.74 8.08
CA SER A 76 -4.64 -8.11 9.51
C SER A 76 -4.80 -6.90 10.43
N GLU A 77 -4.05 -5.83 10.18
CA GLU A 77 -4.02 -4.64 11.05
C GLU A 77 -5.22 -3.70 10.84
N PHE A 78 -5.72 -3.63 9.60
CA PHE A 78 -6.79 -2.72 9.18
C PHE A 78 -7.93 -3.51 8.51
N PRO A 79 -8.65 -4.37 9.25
CA PRO A 79 -9.59 -5.36 8.68
C PRO A 79 -10.80 -4.76 7.97
N ARG A 80 -11.04 -3.45 8.12
CA ARG A 80 -12.09 -2.72 7.41
C ARG A 80 -11.60 -2.00 6.17
N CYS A 81 -10.29 -1.89 5.97
CA CYS A 81 -9.73 -1.33 4.75
C CYS A 81 -9.56 -2.42 3.69
N HIS A 82 -9.34 -1.99 2.46
CA HIS A 82 -9.12 -2.87 1.32
C HIS A 82 -7.72 -2.72 0.76
N THR A 83 -7.28 -3.69 -0.05
CA THR A 83 -6.00 -3.64 -0.77
C THR A 83 -6.24 -3.75 -2.27
N SER A 84 -5.54 -2.94 -3.06
CA SER A 84 -5.52 -3.00 -4.51
C SER A 84 -4.08 -2.94 -5.02
N GLY A 85 -3.89 -3.17 -6.32
CA GLY A 85 -2.60 -3.02 -6.98
C GLY A 85 -2.75 -3.09 -8.50
N GLY A 86 -1.97 -2.28 -9.21
CA GLY A 86 -1.83 -2.37 -10.66
C GLY A 86 -1.08 -3.64 -11.07
N ILE A 87 -1.78 -4.78 -11.17
CA ILE A 87 -1.13 -6.09 -11.37
C ILE A 87 -0.28 -6.14 -12.65
N SER A 88 -0.70 -5.49 -13.73
CA SER A 88 0.07 -5.46 -14.98
C SER A 88 1.45 -4.80 -14.85
N ASN A 89 1.71 -4.02 -13.79
CA ASN A 89 3.02 -3.43 -13.54
C ASN A 89 4.10 -4.48 -13.19
N VAL A 90 3.71 -5.68 -12.77
CA VAL A 90 4.67 -6.74 -12.39
C VAL A 90 5.42 -7.34 -13.58
N SER A 91 4.84 -7.26 -14.79
CA SER A 91 5.22 -8.03 -15.98
C SER A 91 5.58 -7.17 -17.18
#